data_AF-A0A958ZP96-F1
#
_entry.id   AF-A0A958ZP96-F1
#
_cell.length_a   1.000
_cell.length_b   1.000
_cell.length_c   1.000
_cell.angle_alpha   90.00
_cell.angle_beta   90.00
_cell.angle_gamma   90.00
#
_symmetry.space_group_name_H-M   'P 1'
#
loop_
_entity.id
_entity.type
_entity.pdbx_description
1 polymer ?
#
loop_
_entity_poly.entity_id
_entity_poly.type
_entity_poly.pdbx_seq_one_letter_code
_entity_poly.pdbx_strand_id
1 'polypeptide(L)'
;TTWMYRVALNTAITLYRKSKRTVITQDFDTVLYKIESKDYDDTEEEQLKLMYKAIHTLSDIEKALIFLYLEDKNYKEIAETIGISEVNARVKMNRVKTKLKTILNP
;
A
#
# COMPACT_ATOMS: atom_id res chain seq x y z
N THR A 1 38.18 42.29 41.25
CA THR A 1 36.80 41.85 40.93
C THR A 1 36.54 41.64 39.43
N THR A 2 37.44 42.04 38.53
CA THR A 2 37.27 41.90 37.06
C THR A 2 37.44 40.47 36.51
N TRP A 3 38.18 39.61 37.20
CA TRP A 3 38.45 38.23 36.74
C TRP A 3 37.19 37.36 36.76
N MET A 4 36.45 37.39 37.87
CA MET A 4 35.21 36.62 38.06
C MET A 4 34.12 37.04 37.05
N TYR A 5 34.02 38.34 36.76
CA TYR A 5 33.08 38.85 35.76
C TYR A 5 33.36 38.31 34.35
N ARG A 6 34.64 38.26 33.94
CA ARG A 6 35.05 37.71 32.64
C ARG A 6 34.78 36.22 32.55
N VAL A 7 35.03 35.46 33.62
CA VAL A 7 34.74 34.02 33.68
C VAL A 7 33.24 33.78 33.53
N ALA A 8 32.41 34.48 34.30
CA ALA A 8 30.96 34.36 34.23
C ALA A 8 30.41 34.72 32.83
N LEU A 9 30.88 35.83 32.25
CA LEU A 9 30.44 36.27 30.93
C LEU A 9 30.83 35.29 29.82
N ASN A 10 32.09 34.83 29.80
CA ASN A 10 32.54 33.85 28.82
C ASN A 10 31.80 32.51 28.95
N THR A 11 31.47 32.12 30.18
CA THR A 11 30.68 30.91 30.45
C THR A 11 29.26 31.05 29.92
N ALA A 12 28.59 32.18 30.19
CA ALA A 12 27.24 32.46 29.70
C ALA A 12 27.19 32.47 28.16
N ILE A 13 28.16 33.12 27.49
CA ILE A 13 28.27 33.14 26.03
C ILE A 13 28.49 31.73 25.47
N THR A 14 29.33 30.93 26.13
CA THR A 14 29.62 29.55 25.71
C THR A 14 28.37 28.67 25.81
N LEU A 15 27.64 28.76 26.93
CA LEU A 15 26.39 28.03 27.13
C LEU A 15 25.33 28.43 26.09
N TYR A 16 25.21 29.74 25.79
CA TYR A 16 24.29 30.25 24.77
C TYR A 16 24.62 29.77 23.35
N ARG A 17 25.90 29.72 22.98
CA ARG A 17 26.32 29.18 21.66
C ARG A 17 26.07 27.68 21.57
N LYS A 18 26.25 26.94 22.67
CA LYS A 18 26.01 25.48 22.73
C LYS A 18 24.52 25.16 22.63
N SER A 19 23.66 25.92 23.32
CA SER A 19 22.21 25.73 23.23
C SER A 19 21.68 25.99 21.82
N LYS A 20 22.14 27.06 21.14
CA LYS A 20 21.74 27.34 19.74
C LYS A 20 22.19 26.30 18.71
N ARG A 21 23.27 25.55 18.99
CA ARG A 21 23.74 24.47 18.10
C ARG A 21 23.00 23.15 18.30
N THR A 22 22.22 23.04 19.37
CA THR A 22 21.52 21.80 19.71
C THR A 22 20.07 21.93 19.26
N VAL A 23 19.57 20.96 18.49
CA VAL A 23 18.15 20.89 18.14
C VAL A 23 17.36 20.56 19.41
N ILE A 24 16.31 21.33 19.71
CA ILE A 24 15.40 21.04 20.82
C ILE A 24 14.60 19.80 20.44
N THR A 25 14.96 18.65 21.01
CA THR A 25 14.22 17.41 20.87
C THR A 25 13.18 17.31 21.99
N GLN A 26 12.05 16.70 21.71
CA GLN A 26 11.11 16.27 22.75
C GLN A 26 11.50 14.88 23.22
N ASP A 27 11.27 14.60 24.50
CA ASP A 27 11.50 13.28 25.05
C ASP A 27 10.46 12.30 24.51
N PHE A 28 10.90 11.11 24.08
CA PHE A 28 10.06 10.13 23.40
C PHE A 28 8.88 9.68 24.27
N ASP A 29 9.06 9.61 25.59
CA ASP A 29 8.03 9.24 26.55
C ASP A 29 6.80 10.16 26.51
N THR A 30 7.01 11.46 26.22
CA THR A 30 5.93 12.46 26.19
C THR A 30 5.07 12.42 24.93
N VAL A 31 5.48 11.67 23.90
CA VAL A 31 4.81 11.63 22.58
C VAL A 31 4.35 10.21 22.20
N LEU A 32 4.81 9.18 22.91
CA LEU A 32 4.50 7.78 22.62
C LEU A 32 2.99 7.48 22.59
N TYR A 33 2.20 8.11 23.49
CA TYR A 33 0.74 7.93 23.53
C TYR A 33 0.00 8.54 22.32
N LYS A 34 0.66 9.38 21.52
CA LYS A 34 0.07 10.02 20.32
C LYS A 34 0.33 9.23 19.04
N ILE A 35 1.14 8.18 19.11
CA ILE A 35 1.43 7.33 17.97
C ILE A 35 0.37 6.25 17.96
N GLU A 36 -0.66 6.40 17.12
CA GLU A 36 -1.56 5.29 16.81
C GLU A 36 -0.74 4.22 16.06
N SER A 37 -0.39 3.15 16.75
CA SER A 37 0.08 1.94 16.09
C SER A 37 -1.12 1.27 15.44
N LYS A 38 -1.24 1.39 14.11
CA LYS A 38 -2.03 0.42 13.36
C LYS A 38 -1.23 -0.88 13.38
N ASP A 39 -1.82 -1.94 13.92
CA ASP A 39 -1.28 -3.28 13.75
C ASP A 39 -1.12 -3.55 12.25
N TYR A 40 -0.02 -4.19 11.88
CA TYR A 40 0.22 -4.60 10.51
C TYR A 40 -0.81 -5.69 10.15
N ASP A 41 -1.69 -5.36 9.21
CA ASP A 41 -2.70 -6.28 8.67
C ASP A 41 -2.28 -6.70 7.25
N ASP A 42 -1.88 -7.95 7.10
CA ASP A 42 -1.48 -8.55 5.82
C ASP A 42 -2.64 -9.30 5.12
N THR A 43 -3.85 -9.25 5.68
CA THR A 43 -5.02 -9.96 5.16
C THR A 43 -5.28 -9.62 3.68
N GLU A 44 -5.20 -8.33 3.30
CA GLU A 44 -5.37 -7.91 1.91
C GLU A 44 -4.27 -8.47 0.99
N GLU A 45 -3.02 -8.53 1.47
CA GLU A 45 -1.89 -9.05 0.71
C GLU A 45 -2.01 -10.56 0.47
N GLU A 46 -2.44 -11.32 1.49
CA GLU A 46 -2.72 -12.75 1.36
C GLU A 46 -3.87 -13.02 0.39
N GLN A 47 -4.98 -12.28 0.50
CA GLN A 47 -6.12 -12.39 -0.41
C GLN A 47 -5.71 -12.09 -1.85
N LEU A 48 -4.86 -11.08 -2.06
CA LEU A 48 -4.35 -10.73 -3.38
C LEU A 48 -3.44 -11.84 -3.95
N LYS A 49 -2.56 -12.42 -3.13
CA LYS A 49 -1.72 -13.57 -3.53
C LYS A 49 -2.57 -14.78 -3.94
N LEU A 50 -3.65 -15.07 -3.20
CA LEU A 50 -4.59 -16.15 -3.54
C LEU A 50 -5.32 -15.86 -4.85
N MET A 51 -5.78 -14.63 -5.05
CA MET A 51 -6.43 -14.20 -6.30
C MET A 51 -5.51 -14.39 -7.51
N TYR A 52 -4.26 -13.94 -7.44
CA TYR A 52 -3.30 -14.14 -8.53
C TYR A 52 -3.05 -15.61 -8.82
N LYS A 53 -2.86 -16.44 -7.79
CA LYS A 53 -2.72 -17.90 -7.96
C LYS A 53 -3.94 -18.49 -8.66
N ALA A 54 -5.16 -18.10 -8.27
CA ALA A 54 -6.39 -18.58 -8.90
C ALA A 54 -6.47 -18.16 -10.38
N ILE A 55 -6.16 -16.91 -10.71
CA ILE A 55 -6.14 -16.41 -12.10
C ILE A 55 -5.11 -17.19 -12.96
N HIS A 56 -3.97 -17.57 -12.40
CA HIS A 56 -2.96 -18.37 -13.11
C HIS A 56 -3.45 -19.77 -13.51
N THR A 57 -4.45 -20.33 -12.84
CA THR A 57 -5.04 -21.62 -13.20
C THR A 57 -6.05 -21.55 -14.35
N LEU A 58 -6.39 -20.34 -14.80
CA LEU A 58 -7.31 -20.13 -15.91
C LEU A 58 -6.62 -20.34 -17.26
N SER A 59 -7.40 -20.72 -18.27
CA SER A 59 -6.92 -20.81 -19.65
C SER A 59 -6.52 -19.45 -20.21
N ASP A 60 -5.71 -19.42 -21.27
CA ASP A 60 -5.23 -18.16 -21.86
C ASP A 60 -6.37 -17.24 -22.33
N ILE A 61 -7.44 -17.84 -22.88
CA ILE A 61 -8.65 -17.10 -23.27
C ILE A 61 -9.36 -16.49 -22.06
N GLU A 62 -9.46 -17.22 -20.95
CA GLU A 62 -10.09 -16.74 -19.72
C GLU A 62 -9.26 -15.61 -19.07
N LYS A 63 -7.93 -15.72 -19.09
CA LYS A 63 -7.02 -14.65 -18.63
C LYS A 63 -7.16 -13.40 -19.48
N ALA A 64 -7.17 -13.52 -20.81
CA ALA A 64 -7.39 -12.39 -21.71
C ALA A 64 -8.75 -11.72 -21.46
N LEU A 65 -9.80 -12.52 -21.23
CA LEU A 65 -11.13 -12.04 -20.92
C LEU A 65 -11.16 -11.21 -19.62
N ILE A 66 -10.53 -11.70 -18.53
CA ILE A 66 -10.42 -10.95 -17.28
C ILE A 66 -9.61 -9.69 -17.49
N PHE A 67 -8.47 -9.78 -18.17
CA PHE A 67 -7.57 -8.65 -18.38
C PHE A 67 -8.30 -7.48 -19.04
N LEU A 68 -9.00 -7.72 -20.15
CA LEU A 68 -9.77 -6.68 -20.82
C LEU A 68 -10.94 -6.15 -19.99
N TYR A 69 -11.56 -6.99 -19.16
CA TYR A 69 -12.59 -6.55 -18.22
C TYR A 69 -12.04 -5.64 -17.12
N LEU A 70 -10.81 -5.91 -16.63
CA LEU A 70 -10.13 -5.05 -15.66
C LEU A 70 -9.67 -3.73 -16.27
N GLU A 71 -9.42 -3.69 -17.58
CA GLU A 71 -9.21 -2.45 -18.35
C GLU A 71 -10.52 -1.70 -18.66
N ASP A 72 -11.63 -2.11 -18.04
CA ASP A 72 -12.96 -1.50 -18.17
C ASP A 72 -13.52 -1.51 -19.61
N LYS A 73 -13.08 -2.48 -20.43
CA LYS A 73 -13.63 -2.71 -21.77
C LYS A 73 -15.04 -3.26 -21.69
N ASN A 74 -15.91 -2.80 -22.58
CA ASN A 74 -17.26 -3.37 -22.68
C ASN A 74 -17.23 -4.75 -23.38
N TYR A 75 -18.26 -5.57 -23.17
CA TYR A 75 -18.28 -6.94 -23.72
C TYR A 75 -18.24 -7.00 -25.25
N LYS A 76 -18.67 -5.94 -25.95
CA LYS A 76 -18.59 -5.85 -27.40
C LYS A 76 -17.13 -5.71 -27.84
N GLU A 77 -16.38 -4.78 -27.25
CA GLU A 77 -14.95 -4.61 -27.51
C GLU A 77 -14.14 -5.85 -27.14
N ILE A 78 -14.46 -6.47 -26.01
CA ILE A 78 -13.84 -7.72 -25.56
C ILE A 78 -14.07 -8.84 -26.59
N ALA A 79 -15.30 -8.97 -27.08
CA ALA A 79 -15.68 -9.98 -28.04
C ALA A 79 -14.99 -9.77 -29.40
N GLU A 80 -14.91 -8.51 -29.87
CA GLU A 80 -14.18 -8.13 -31.08
C GLU A 80 -12.67 -8.42 -30.95
N THR A 81 -12.07 -8.12 -29.80
CA THR A 81 -10.63 -8.33 -29.55
C THR A 81 -10.26 -9.81 -29.49
N ILE A 82 -11.10 -10.65 -28.84
CA ILE A 82 -10.83 -12.08 -28.66
C ILE A 82 -11.32 -12.92 -29.87
N GLY A 83 -12.18 -12.35 -30.73
CA GLY A 83 -12.75 -13.07 -31.88
C GLY A 83 -13.89 -14.03 -31.52
N ILE A 84 -14.70 -13.67 -30.53
CA ILE A 84 -15.89 -14.43 -30.10
C ILE A 84 -17.15 -13.57 -30.21
N SER A 85 -18.33 -14.16 -30.00
CA SER A 85 -19.57 -13.36 -29.89
C SER A 85 -19.68 -12.67 -28.52
N GLU A 86 -20.34 -11.52 -28.47
CA GLU A 86 -20.60 -10.77 -27.23
C GLU A 86 -21.35 -11.62 -26.20
N VAL A 87 -22.30 -12.45 -26.64
CA VAL A 87 -23.03 -13.39 -25.77
C VAL A 87 -22.08 -14.42 -25.17
N ASN A 88 -21.15 -14.97 -25.97
CA ASN A 88 -20.15 -15.92 -25.48
C ASN A 88 -19.21 -15.26 -24.47
N ALA A 89 -18.79 -14.01 -24.71
CA ALA A 89 -17.96 -13.25 -23.77
C ALA A 89 -18.64 -13.09 -22.39
N ARG A 90 -19.93 -12.71 -22.36
CA ARG A 90 -20.70 -12.62 -21.10
C ARG A 90 -20.84 -13.96 -20.39
N VAL A 91 -21.17 -15.02 -21.12
CA VAL A 91 -21.33 -16.38 -20.55
C VAL A 91 -19.99 -16.88 -19.99
N LYS A 92 -18.89 -16.72 -20.74
CA LYS A 92 -17.55 -17.06 -20.26
C LYS A 92 -17.17 -16.25 -19.03
N MET A 93 -17.46 -14.95 -18.99
CA MET A 93 -17.16 -14.11 -17.82
C MET A 93 -17.87 -14.62 -16.57
N ASN A 94 -19.16 -14.97 -16.68
CA ASN A 94 -19.90 -15.54 -15.55
C ASN A 94 -19.28 -16.86 -15.08
N ARG A 95 -18.93 -17.75 -16.01
CA ARG A 95 -18.25 -19.03 -15.67
C ARG A 95 -16.91 -18.82 -14.97
N VAL A 96 -16.13 -17.85 -15.44
CA VAL A 96 -14.83 -17.50 -14.86
C VAL A 96 -15.01 -16.95 -13.44
N LYS A 97 -15.98 -16.04 -13.22
CA LYS A 97 -16.32 -15.54 -11.88
C LYS A 97 -16.74 -16.67 -10.94
N THR A 98 -17.57 -17.61 -11.40
CA THR A 98 -17.93 -18.80 -10.61
C THR A 98 -16.72 -19.66 -10.29
N LYS A 99 -15.85 -19.93 -11.28
CA LYS A 99 -14.64 -20.74 -11.10
C LYS A 99 -13.69 -20.10 -10.08
N LEU A 100 -13.45 -18.80 -10.16
CA LEU A 100 -12.64 -18.07 -9.18
C LEU A 100 -13.26 -18.13 -7.78
N LYS A 101 -14.59 -17.98 -7.66
CA LYS A 101 -15.28 -18.10 -6.37
C LYS A 101 -15.09 -19.49 -5.74
N THR A 102 -15.16 -20.55 -6.54
CA THR A 102 -14.93 -21.93 -6.07
C THR A 102 -13.47 -22.17 -5.67
N ILE A 103 -12.49 -21.56 -6.35
CA ILE A 103 -11.08 -21.71 -5.99
C ILE A 103 -10.75 -20.97 -4.69
N LEU A 104 -11.32 -19.79 -4.49
CA LEU A 104 -11.03 -18.93 -3.33
C LEU A 104 -11.80 -19.36 -2.08
N ASN A 105 -13.01 -19.91 -2.25
CA ASN A 105 -13.83 -20.49 -1.19
C ASN A 105 -14.14 -21.95 -1.54
N PRO A 106 -13.20 -22.89 -1.30
CA PRO A 106 -13.40 -24.31 -1.57
C PRO A 106 -14.54 -24.93 -0.73
#